data_AF-A0A835R340-F1
#
_entry.id   AF-A0A835R340-F1
#
_cell.length_a   1.000
_cell.length_b   1.000
_cell.length_c   1.000
_cell.angle_alpha   90.00
_cell.angle_beta   90.00
_cell.angle_gamma   90.00
#
_symmetry.space_group_name_H-M   'P 1'
#
loop_
_entity.id
_entity.type
_entity.pdbx_description
1 polymer ?
#
loop_
_entity_poly.entity_id
_entity_poly.type
_entity_poly.pdbx_seq_one_letter_code
_entity_poly.pdbx_strand_id
1 'polypeptide(L)'
;MTGVFNGRIARLLKNDLLDVLKELHRQNEWEVALQVFDFIKKEVWYKPNLSLYSDMILMMGKNKFIQEAEKLFAEVEKEGLRPDTRVYTEIIGAYLKVGDVDKAMEIYKLMKDSGCDPDKLTFTILVRNLEKARKMDIASAVRKDCEQFVESPEKFLEEVDKKYPKKRSLRRV
;
A
#
# COMPACT_ATOMS: atom_id res chain seq x y z
N MET A 1 -17.73 -10.49 18.98
CA MET A 1 -16.51 -10.73 19.77
C MET A 1 -16.54 -12.18 20.25
N THR A 2 -15.79 -13.10 19.62
CA THR A 2 -15.82 -14.52 19.98
C THR A 2 -14.70 -14.81 21.00
N GLY A 3 -15.07 -15.29 22.19
CA GLY A 3 -14.14 -15.55 23.31
C GLY A 3 -13.00 -16.56 23.01
N VAL A 4 -13.00 -17.17 21.82
CA VAL A 4 -11.93 -18.06 21.33
C VAL A 4 -10.63 -17.30 21.09
N PHE A 5 -10.70 -16.05 20.60
CA PHE A 5 -9.53 -15.23 20.25
C PHE A 5 -8.72 -14.84 21.49
N ASN A 6 -9.38 -14.23 22.48
CA ASN A 6 -8.69 -13.69 23.68
C ASN A 6 -8.04 -14.78 24.55
N GLY A 7 -8.59 -16.00 24.60
CA GLY A 7 -8.05 -17.05 25.48
C GLY A 7 -6.85 -17.80 24.90
N ARG A 8 -6.83 -18.01 23.58
CA ARG A 8 -5.79 -18.83 22.90
C ARG A 8 -4.62 -17.98 22.40
N ILE A 9 -4.90 -16.79 21.87
CA ILE A 9 -3.87 -15.92 21.27
C ILE A 9 -3.05 -15.20 22.35
N ALA A 10 -3.66 -14.88 23.51
CA ALA A 10 -2.96 -14.23 24.62
C ALA A 10 -1.88 -15.08 25.30
N ARG A 11 -1.78 -16.37 24.95
CA ARG A 11 -0.75 -17.27 25.46
C ARG A 11 0.38 -17.53 24.45
N LEU A 12 0.26 -17.00 23.24
CA LEU A 12 1.24 -17.18 22.19
C LEU A 12 2.49 -16.35 22.46
N LEU A 13 3.65 -16.88 22.06
CA LEU A 13 4.89 -16.12 22.11
C LEU A 13 4.88 -15.06 21.00
N LYS A 14 5.70 -14.03 21.18
CA LYS A 14 5.91 -12.95 20.19
C LYS A 14 6.10 -13.48 18.76
N ASN A 15 6.94 -14.50 18.58
CA ASN A 15 7.25 -15.02 17.25
C ASN A 15 6.04 -15.74 16.62
N ASP A 16 5.29 -16.51 17.42
CA ASP A 16 4.10 -17.21 16.96
C ASP A 16 3.03 -16.23 16.47
N LEU A 17 2.85 -15.10 17.18
CA LEU A 17 1.90 -14.05 16.80
C LEU A 17 2.27 -13.38 15.47
N LEU A 18 3.57 -13.12 15.26
CA LEU A 18 4.06 -12.57 14.00
C LEU A 18 3.92 -13.56 12.84
N ASP A 19 4.14 -14.85 13.09
CA ASP A 19 3.98 -15.90 12.08
C ASP A 19 2.51 -16.15 11.73
N VAL A 20 1.60 -16.09 12.72
CA VAL A 20 0.15 -16.08 12.48
C VAL A 20 -0.22 -14.90 11.59
N LEU A 21 0.27 -13.69 11.87
CA LEU A 21 -0.06 -12.52 11.06
C LEU A 21 0.47 -12.66 9.63
N LYS A 22 1.71 -13.16 9.43
CA LYS A 22 2.23 -13.47 8.09
C LYS A 22 1.35 -14.49 7.35
N GLU A 23 0.88 -15.51 8.03
CA GLU A 23 0.02 -16.54 7.42
C GLU A 23 -1.36 -15.98 7.05
N LEU A 24 -1.96 -15.17 7.92
CA LEU A 24 -3.21 -14.46 7.62
C LEU A 24 -3.04 -13.51 6.42
N HIS A 25 -1.88 -12.87 6.29
CA HIS A 25 -1.53 -12.07 5.11
C HIS A 25 -1.46 -12.89 3.83
N ARG A 26 -0.86 -14.08 3.91
CA ARG A 26 -0.78 -15.01 2.79
C ARG A 26 -2.16 -15.49 2.35
N GLN A 27 -3.07 -15.74 3.30
CA GLN A 27 -4.44 -16.20 3.05
C GLN A 27 -5.42 -15.06 2.74
N ASN A 28 -5.01 -13.81 2.92
CA ASN A 28 -5.87 -12.61 2.80
C ASN A 28 -7.08 -12.62 3.75
N GLU A 29 -6.90 -13.21 4.94
CA GLU A 29 -7.89 -13.26 6.04
C GLU A 29 -7.85 -11.94 6.83
N TRP A 30 -8.26 -10.85 6.17
CA TRP A 30 -7.98 -9.49 6.62
C TRP A 30 -8.69 -9.08 7.92
N GLU A 31 -9.89 -9.59 8.17
CA GLU A 31 -10.63 -9.34 9.42
C GLU A 31 -9.85 -9.89 10.61
N VAL A 32 -9.35 -11.11 10.47
CA VAL A 32 -8.61 -11.82 11.49
C VAL A 32 -7.23 -11.21 11.65
N ALA A 33 -6.57 -10.85 10.55
CA ALA A 33 -5.28 -10.16 10.55
C ALA A 33 -5.36 -8.85 11.34
N LEU A 34 -6.41 -8.06 11.13
CA LEU A 34 -6.61 -6.79 11.85
C LEU A 34 -6.80 -7.02 13.36
N GLN A 35 -7.58 -8.04 13.74
CA GLN A 35 -7.75 -8.40 15.15
C GLN A 35 -6.43 -8.85 15.80
N VAL A 36 -5.63 -9.67 15.11
CA VAL A 36 -4.31 -10.10 15.60
C VAL A 36 -3.36 -8.90 15.70
N PHE A 37 -3.37 -7.99 14.71
CA PHE A 37 -2.55 -6.80 14.72
C PHE A 37 -2.91 -5.87 15.90
N ASP A 38 -4.19 -5.62 16.13
CA ASP A 38 -4.66 -4.82 17.28
C ASP A 38 -4.38 -5.50 18.62
N PHE A 39 -4.36 -6.84 18.67
CA PHE A 39 -3.91 -7.59 19.83
C PHE A 39 -2.41 -7.38 20.08
N ILE A 40 -1.57 -7.58 19.06
CA ILE A 40 -0.11 -7.39 19.12
C ILE A 40 0.23 -5.97 19.60
N LYS A 41 -0.48 -4.94 19.13
CA LYS A 41 -0.23 -3.54 19.56
C LYS A 41 -0.41 -3.30 21.07
N LYS A 42 -1.16 -4.16 21.77
CA LYS A 42 -1.42 -4.05 23.22
C LYS A 42 -0.41 -4.80 24.08
N GLU A 43 0.46 -5.59 23.46
CA GLU A 43 1.44 -6.41 24.16
C GLU A 43 2.60 -5.57 24.71
N VAL A 44 3.06 -5.88 25.92
CA VAL A 44 4.14 -5.12 26.61
C VAL A 44 5.46 -5.12 25.82
N TRP A 45 5.72 -6.20 25.06
CA TRP A 45 6.93 -6.34 24.25
C TRP A 45 6.82 -5.68 22.88
N TYR A 46 5.66 -5.14 22.51
CA TYR A 46 5.43 -4.53 21.21
C TYR A 46 6.30 -3.30 21.03
N LYS A 47 6.88 -3.20 19.83
CA LYS A 47 7.55 -2.00 19.34
C LYS A 47 6.99 -1.71 17.96
N PRO A 48 6.56 -0.47 17.67
CA PRO A 48 6.05 -0.10 16.36
C PRO A 48 7.01 -0.50 15.23
N ASN A 49 6.46 -1.04 14.14
CA ASN A 49 7.23 -1.59 13.03
C ASN A 49 6.62 -1.20 11.68
N LEU A 50 7.37 -0.43 10.89
CA LEU A 50 6.95 0.06 9.57
C LEU A 50 6.59 -1.04 8.58
N SER A 51 7.31 -2.17 8.59
CA SER A 51 7.00 -3.29 7.69
C SER A 51 5.61 -3.84 7.99
N LEU A 52 5.25 -3.94 9.27
CA LEU A 52 3.96 -4.48 9.67
C LEU A 52 2.80 -3.55 9.27
N TYR A 53 2.98 -2.24 9.47
CA TYR A 53 2.04 -1.23 8.98
C TYR A 53 1.90 -1.27 7.45
N SER A 54 3.01 -1.35 6.72
CA SER A 54 3.00 -1.47 5.25
C SER A 54 2.21 -2.70 4.79
N ASP A 55 2.45 -3.84 5.43
CA ASP A 55 1.76 -5.09 5.11
C ASP A 55 0.25 -5.00 5.38
N MET A 56 -0.15 -4.38 6.49
CA MET A 56 -1.57 -4.17 6.83
C MET A 56 -2.24 -3.18 5.86
N ILE A 57 -1.59 -2.07 5.51
CA ILE A 57 -2.11 -1.09 4.52
C ILE A 57 -2.28 -1.77 3.15
N LEU A 58 -1.29 -2.55 2.70
CA LEU A 58 -1.37 -3.33 1.46
C LEU A 58 -2.60 -4.25 1.47
N MET A 59 -2.82 -4.96 2.56
CA MET A 59 -3.95 -5.87 2.74
C MET A 59 -5.29 -5.13 2.73
N MET A 60 -5.43 -4.05 3.49
CA MET A 60 -6.65 -3.23 3.49
C MET A 60 -6.94 -2.70 2.09
N GLY A 61 -5.92 -2.18 1.40
CA GLY A 61 -6.02 -1.72 0.02
C GLY A 61 -6.43 -2.84 -0.95
N LYS A 62 -5.86 -4.05 -0.85
CA LYS A 62 -6.25 -5.21 -1.67
C LYS A 62 -7.75 -5.54 -1.53
N ASN A 63 -8.29 -5.36 -0.33
CA ASN A 63 -9.69 -5.65 -0.02
C ASN A 63 -10.60 -4.41 -0.09
N LYS A 64 -10.08 -3.25 -0.53
CA LYS A 64 -10.81 -1.98 -0.69
C LYS A 64 -11.37 -1.38 0.61
N PHE A 65 -10.77 -1.70 1.75
CA PHE A 65 -11.05 -1.09 3.05
C PHE A 65 -10.22 0.19 3.21
N ILE A 66 -10.61 1.25 2.50
CA ILE A 66 -9.80 2.48 2.43
C ILE A 66 -9.75 3.21 3.78
N GLN A 67 -10.84 3.21 4.54
CA GLN A 67 -10.90 3.87 5.84
C GLN A 67 -9.93 3.21 6.85
N GLU A 68 -9.82 1.88 6.83
CA GLU A 68 -8.86 1.14 7.64
C GLU A 68 -7.43 1.40 7.18
N ALA A 69 -7.17 1.48 5.88
CA ALA A 69 -5.86 1.83 5.34
C ALA A 69 -5.42 3.25 5.76
N GLU A 70 -6.33 4.23 5.72
CA GLU A 70 -6.08 5.60 6.17
C GLU A 70 -5.78 5.67 7.67
N LYS A 71 -6.55 4.95 8.50
CA LYS A 71 -6.30 4.85 9.95
C LYS A 71 -4.90 4.31 10.22
N LEU A 72 -4.52 3.21 9.57
CA LEU A 72 -3.21 2.60 9.71
C LEU A 72 -2.09 3.55 9.23
N PHE A 73 -2.28 4.25 8.13
CA PHE A 73 -1.33 5.24 7.62
C PHE A 73 -1.13 6.40 8.62
N ALA A 74 -2.22 6.94 9.17
CA ALA A 74 -2.16 7.99 10.19
C ALA A 74 -1.58 7.50 11.54
N GLU A 75 -1.73 6.21 11.86
CA GLU A 75 -1.14 5.60 13.05
C GLU A 75 0.39 5.52 12.97
N VAL A 76 0.99 5.40 11.78
CA VAL A 76 2.45 5.33 11.61
C VAL A 76 3.17 6.48 12.33
N GLU A 77 2.75 7.72 12.09
CA GLU A 77 3.36 8.88 12.74
C GLU A 77 3.01 8.99 14.23
N LYS A 78 1.79 8.60 14.62
CA LYS A 78 1.36 8.58 16.03
C LYS A 78 2.18 7.62 16.88
N GLU A 79 2.65 6.52 16.27
CA GLU A 79 3.56 5.56 16.89
C GLU A 79 5.04 6.01 16.85
N GLY A 80 5.31 7.26 16.44
CA GLY A 80 6.67 7.82 16.37
C GLY A 80 7.51 7.29 15.21
N LEU A 81 6.89 6.62 14.24
CA LEU A 81 7.56 6.17 13.01
C LEU A 81 7.45 7.26 11.94
N ARG A 82 8.29 7.18 10.90
CA ARG A 82 8.16 8.00 9.69
C ARG A 82 7.77 7.11 8.52
N PRO A 83 6.70 7.44 7.76
CA PRO A 83 6.37 6.70 6.54
C PRO A 83 7.58 6.66 5.60
N ASP A 84 7.87 5.47 5.08
CA ASP A 84 8.90 5.26 4.06
C ASP A 84 8.25 5.12 2.67
N THR A 85 9.09 4.92 1.65
CA THR A 85 8.64 4.75 0.26
C THR A 85 7.61 3.64 0.13
N ARG A 86 7.75 2.55 0.91
CA ARG A 86 6.82 1.43 0.87
C ARG A 86 5.47 1.83 1.46
N VAL A 87 5.43 2.42 2.65
CA VAL A 87 4.18 2.87 3.29
C VAL A 87 3.41 3.81 2.37
N TYR A 88 4.06 4.82 1.80
CA TYR A 88 3.44 5.75 0.85
C TYR A 88 2.90 5.04 -0.40
N THR A 89 3.70 4.15 -0.99
CA THR A 89 3.31 3.38 -2.17
C THR A 89 2.05 2.54 -1.92
N GLU A 90 1.95 1.92 -0.74
CA GLU A 90 0.81 1.07 -0.41
C GLU A 90 -0.49 1.87 -0.23
N ILE A 91 -0.45 3.01 0.45
CA ILE A 91 -1.65 3.86 0.62
C ILE A 91 -2.06 4.52 -0.72
N ILE A 92 -1.10 4.94 -1.56
CA ILE A 92 -1.38 5.39 -2.94
C ILE A 92 -2.09 4.28 -3.72
N GLY A 93 -1.55 3.06 -3.64
CA GLY A 93 -2.15 1.89 -4.28
C GLY A 93 -3.55 1.57 -3.75
N ALA A 94 -3.83 1.81 -2.46
CA ALA A 94 -5.15 1.62 -1.86
C ALA A 94 -6.18 2.61 -2.44
N TYR A 95 -5.87 3.91 -2.50
CA TYR A 95 -6.75 4.91 -3.12
C TYR A 95 -7.04 4.61 -4.59
N LEU A 96 -6.02 4.23 -5.38
CA LEU A 96 -6.21 3.85 -6.79
C LEU A 96 -7.11 2.62 -6.97
N LYS A 97 -7.10 1.66 -6.02
CA LYS A 97 -7.97 0.46 -6.08
C LYS A 97 -9.44 0.77 -5.81
N VAL A 98 -9.74 1.82 -5.05
CA VAL A 98 -11.10 2.34 -4.85
C VAL A 98 -11.50 3.39 -5.88
N GLY A 99 -10.56 3.81 -6.73
CA GLY A 99 -10.80 4.75 -7.83
C GLY A 99 -10.65 6.22 -7.44
N ASP A 100 -10.16 6.50 -6.23
CA ASP A 100 -9.92 7.86 -5.75
C ASP A 100 -8.54 8.34 -6.23
N VAL A 101 -8.51 8.82 -7.47
CA VAL A 101 -7.28 9.30 -8.11
C VAL A 101 -6.77 10.58 -7.46
N ASP A 102 -7.67 11.45 -7.02
CA ASP A 102 -7.31 12.75 -6.47
C ASP A 102 -6.56 12.56 -5.14
N LYS A 103 -7.08 11.72 -4.23
CA LYS A 103 -6.37 11.36 -3.00
C LYS A 103 -5.06 10.63 -3.25
N ALA A 104 -5.01 9.73 -4.23
CA ALA A 104 -3.76 9.06 -4.59
C ALA A 104 -2.66 10.06 -4.99
N MET A 105 -3.02 11.10 -5.76
CA MET A 105 -2.08 12.14 -6.17
C MET A 105 -1.74 13.13 -5.04
N GLU A 106 -2.66 13.39 -4.12
CA GLU A 106 -2.37 14.14 -2.88
C GLU A 106 -1.30 13.43 -2.05
N ILE A 107 -1.44 12.12 -1.84
CA ILE A 107 -0.44 11.36 -1.08
C ILE A 107 0.89 11.25 -1.84
N TYR A 108 0.86 11.09 -3.16
CA TYR A 108 2.06 11.11 -3.99
C TYR A 108 2.82 12.44 -3.88
N LYS A 109 2.10 13.56 -3.80
CA LYS A 109 2.71 14.87 -3.54
C LYS A 109 3.29 14.95 -2.13
N LEU A 110 2.51 14.54 -1.11
CA LEU A 110 2.96 14.52 0.29
C LEU A 110 4.25 13.71 0.47
N MET A 111 4.34 12.56 -0.18
CA MET A 111 5.53 11.71 -0.21
C MET A 111 6.77 12.52 -0.63
N LYS A 112 6.71 13.20 -1.78
CA LYS A 112 7.81 14.05 -2.28
C LYS A 112 8.09 15.25 -1.37
N ASP A 113 7.04 15.94 -0.91
CA ASP A 113 7.16 17.11 -0.02
C ASP A 113 7.79 16.73 1.34
N SER A 114 7.65 15.47 1.77
CA SER A 114 8.29 14.93 2.98
C SER A 114 9.75 14.53 2.79
N GLY A 115 10.29 14.68 1.58
CA GLY A 115 11.65 14.24 1.23
C GLY A 115 11.77 12.73 1.05
N CYS A 116 10.64 12.03 0.82
CA CYS A 116 10.62 10.61 0.53
C CYS A 116 10.49 10.40 -0.98
N ASP A 117 11.53 9.87 -1.60
CA ASP A 117 11.56 9.73 -3.06
C ASP A 117 10.71 8.53 -3.54
N PRO A 118 9.90 8.72 -4.59
CA PRO A 118 9.19 7.63 -5.24
C PRO A 118 10.14 6.70 -5.98
N ASP A 119 9.86 5.40 -5.90
CA ASP A 119 10.65 4.37 -6.55
C ASP A 119 9.95 3.78 -7.80
N LYS A 120 10.64 2.83 -8.45
CA LYS A 120 10.10 2.11 -9.61
C LYS A 120 8.75 1.44 -9.33
N LEU A 121 8.51 0.96 -8.11
CA LEU A 121 7.22 0.35 -7.74
C LEU A 121 6.12 1.40 -7.67
N THR A 122 6.41 2.56 -7.06
CA THR A 122 5.52 3.72 -6.99
C THR A 122 5.04 4.14 -8.39
N PHE A 123 5.99 4.35 -9.30
CA PHE A 123 5.69 4.73 -10.69
C PHE A 123 4.92 3.64 -11.44
N THR A 124 5.28 2.38 -11.26
CA THR A 124 4.55 1.26 -11.87
C THR A 124 3.09 1.23 -11.42
N ILE A 125 2.83 1.44 -10.13
CA ILE A 125 1.47 1.45 -9.56
C ILE A 125 0.67 2.63 -10.11
N LEU A 126 1.23 3.83 -10.08
CA LEU A 126 0.56 5.04 -10.57
C LEU A 126 0.23 4.92 -12.06
N VAL A 127 1.24 4.71 -12.91
CA VAL A 127 1.05 4.65 -14.37
C VAL A 127 0.02 3.60 -14.75
N ARG A 128 0.16 2.37 -14.23
CA ARG A 128 -0.75 1.26 -14.58
C ARG A 128 -2.20 1.57 -14.19
N ASN A 129 -2.44 2.08 -12.98
CA ASN A 129 -3.80 2.30 -12.51
C ASN A 129 -4.43 3.55 -13.15
N LEU A 130 -3.67 4.62 -13.38
CA LEU A 130 -4.14 5.82 -14.06
C LEU A 130 -4.53 5.52 -15.51
N GLU A 131 -3.72 4.74 -16.24
CA GLU A 131 -4.04 4.33 -17.60
C GLU A 131 -5.27 3.41 -17.64
N LYS A 132 -5.38 2.47 -16.68
CA LYS A 132 -6.58 1.64 -16.52
C LYS A 132 -7.84 2.49 -16.26
N ALA A 133 -7.71 3.58 -15.51
CA ALA A 133 -8.75 4.55 -15.22
C ALA A 133 -8.95 5.59 -16.34
N ARG A 134 -8.20 5.51 -17.45
CA ARG A 134 -8.19 6.46 -18.58
C ARG A 134 -7.82 7.90 -18.20
N LYS A 135 -7.10 8.10 -17.09
CA LYS A 135 -6.53 9.39 -16.66
C LYS A 135 -5.18 9.63 -17.35
N MET A 136 -5.22 9.74 -18.68
CA MET A 136 -4.02 9.72 -19.54
C MET A 136 -3.15 10.96 -19.34
N ASP A 137 -3.76 12.11 -19.08
CA ASP A 137 -3.12 13.36 -18.71
C ASP A 137 -2.26 13.22 -17.44
N ILE A 138 -2.83 12.67 -16.37
CA ILE A 138 -2.13 12.44 -15.11
C ILE A 138 -1.06 11.36 -15.30
N ALA A 139 -1.36 10.29 -16.03
CA ALA A 139 -0.37 9.24 -16.32
C ALA A 139 0.85 9.80 -17.08
N SER A 140 0.64 10.66 -18.07
CA SER A 140 1.72 11.34 -18.78
C SER A 140 2.55 12.25 -17.87
N ALA A 141 1.91 12.97 -16.95
CA ALA A 141 2.63 13.80 -15.97
C ALA A 141 3.50 12.94 -15.04
N VAL A 142 2.96 11.83 -14.51
CA VAL A 142 3.72 10.89 -13.67
C VAL A 142 4.88 10.25 -14.42
N ARG A 143 4.69 9.89 -15.71
CA ARG A 143 5.76 9.36 -16.57
C ARG A 143 6.91 10.35 -16.74
N LYS A 144 6.59 11.64 -16.91
CA LYS A 144 7.61 12.69 -16.99
C LYS A 144 8.30 12.89 -15.64
N ASP A 145 7.54 12.87 -14.55
CA ASP A 145 8.09 13.03 -13.19
C ASP A 145 9.10 11.92 -12.85
N CYS A 146 8.89 10.71 -13.37
CA CYS A 146 9.81 9.57 -13.26
C CYS A 146 11.25 9.87 -13.71
N GLU A 147 11.45 10.80 -14.64
CA GLU A 147 12.79 11.19 -15.14
C GLU A 147 13.67 11.78 -14.03
N GLN A 148 13.07 12.36 -12.98
CA GLN A 148 13.81 12.94 -11.85
C GLN A 148 14.35 11.90 -10.87
N PHE A 149 13.76 10.69 -10.84
CA PHE A 149 14.00 9.70 -9.79
C PHE A 149 14.58 8.37 -10.31
N VAL A 150 14.51 8.13 -11.62
CA VAL A 150 14.91 6.85 -12.23
C VAL A 150 16.03 7.09 -13.24
N GLU A 151 17.17 6.42 -13.08
CA GLU A 151 18.39 6.58 -13.90
C GLU A 151 18.20 6.28 -15.40
N SER A 152 17.23 5.43 -15.77
CA SER A 152 16.92 5.09 -17.16
C SER A 152 15.40 5.02 -17.36
N PRO A 153 14.72 6.19 -17.36
CA PRO A 153 13.27 6.27 -17.30
C PRO A 153 12.62 5.68 -18.55
N GLU A 154 13.20 5.84 -19.74
CA GLU A 154 12.65 5.30 -20.99
C GLU A 154 12.63 3.77 -20.99
N LYS A 155 13.76 3.15 -20.62
CA LYS A 155 13.87 1.68 -20.51
C LYS A 155 12.90 1.13 -19.46
N PHE A 156 12.84 1.77 -18.30
CA PHE A 156 11.92 1.38 -17.23
C PHE A 156 10.46 1.48 -17.70
N LEU A 157 10.06 2.59 -18.32
CA LEU A 157 8.69 2.78 -18.80
C LEU A 157 8.33 1.80 -19.92
N GLU A 158 9.28 1.44 -20.80
CA GLU A 158 9.10 0.40 -21.80
C GLU A 158 8.85 -0.97 -21.16
N GLU A 159 9.58 -1.32 -20.10
CA GLU A 159 9.35 -2.55 -19.33
C GLU A 159 7.97 -2.55 -18.66
N VAL A 160 7.53 -1.41 -18.12
CA VAL A 160 6.17 -1.25 -17.55
C VAL A 160 5.10 -1.46 -18.63
N ASP A 161 5.26 -0.85 -19.80
CA ASP A 161 4.33 -0.97 -20.92
C ASP A 161 4.25 -2.41 -21.46
N LYS A 162 5.38 -3.11 -21.55
CA LYS A 162 5.42 -4.54 -21.93
C LYS A 162 4.71 -5.43 -20.91
N LYS A 163 4.91 -5.16 -19.61
CA LYS A 163 4.31 -5.93 -18.52
C LYS A 163 2.81 -5.69 -18.38
N TYR A 164 2.35 -4.47 -18.69
CA TYR A 164 0.95 -4.05 -18.54
C TYR A 164 0.42 -3.40 -19.82
N PRO A 165 0.19 -4.18 -20.89
CA PRO A 165 -0.21 -3.63 -22.18
C PRO A 165 -1.56 -2.92 -22.11
N LYS A 166 -1.64 -1.75 -22.76
CA LYS A 166 -2.86 -0.98 -22.92
C LYS A 166 -3.90 -1.82 -23.66
N LYS A 167 -5.09 -2.02 -23.06
CA LYS A 167 -6.21 -2.65 -23.77
C LYS A 167 -6.55 -1.76 -24.97
N ARG A 168 -6.27 -2.23 -26.20
CA ARG A 168 -6.73 -1.57 -27.43
C ARG A 168 -8.23 -1.38 -27.30
N SER A 169 -8.71 -0.13 -27.37
CA SER A 169 -10.14 0.09 -27.54
C SER A 169 -10.53 -0.62 -28.83
N LEU A 170 -11.38 -1.65 -28.74
CA LEU A 170 -12.12 -2.12 -29.90
C LEU A 170 -12.89 -0.90 -30.40
N ARG A 171 -12.40 -0.26 -31.47
CA ARG A 171 -13.21 0.65 -32.26
C ARG A 171 -14.33 -0.24 -32.79
N ARG A 172 -15.51 -0.17 -32.17
CA ARG A 172 -16.73 -0.62 -32.81
C ARG A 172 -16.90 0.31 -34.01
N VAL A 173 -16.60 -0.23 -35.19
CA VAL A 173 -17.03 0.32 -36.47
C VAL A 173 -18.53 0.15 -36.57
#